data_AF-A0A3M4P2D5-F1
#
_entry.id   AF-A0A3M4P2D5-F1
#
_cell.length_a   1.000
_cell.length_b   1.000
_cell.length_c   1.000
_cell.angle_alpha   90.00
_cell.angle_beta   90.00
_cell.angle_gamma   90.00
#
_symmetry.space_group_name_H-M   'P 1'
#
loop_
_entity.id
_entity.type
_entity.pdbx_description
1 polymer ?
#
loop_
_entity_poly.entity_id
_entity_poly.type
_entity_poly.pdbx_seq_one_letter_code
_entity_poly.pdbx_strand_id
1 'polypeptide(L)'
;MLSNNDWQHKHDQFLSTSQALLYKSEECLSHLELIPNDEDATGCLLTTLRTLAQEAEAAPVPCIAEFSRQLCQLLKSGGQANELSQETLLTVKNCLMLMSWQVELLDPQTGELTMDNNEQLELLEKLASASSQSALTKDATQR
;
A
#
# COMPACT_ATOMS: atom_id res chain seq x y z
N MET A 1 20.04 -10.44 13.57
CA MET A 1 19.13 -10.06 14.66
C MET A 1 19.58 -8.69 15.13
N LEU A 2 18.79 -7.65 14.84
CA LEU A 2 18.96 -6.35 15.49
C LEU A 2 18.65 -6.58 16.98
N SER A 3 19.51 -6.07 17.86
CA SER A 3 19.31 -6.26 19.30
C SER A 3 18.09 -5.43 19.72
N ASN A 4 17.25 -5.86 20.68
CA ASN A 4 16.03 -5.13 21.11
C ASN A 4 16.22 -3.62 21.34
N ASN A 5 17.44 -3.16 21.61
CA ASN A 5 17.77 -1.73 21.71
C ASN A 5 17.64 -0.96 20.38
N ASP A 6 17.88 -1.56 19.21
CA ASP A 6 17.88 -0.84 17.94
C ASP A 6 16.46 -0.48 17.46
N TRP A 7 15.46 -1.31 17.78
CA TRP A 7 14.06 -1.05 17.44
C TRP A 7 13.49 0.11 18.25
N GLN A 8 13.66 0.11 19.58
CA GLN A 8 13.14 1.17 20.44
C GLN A 8 13.61 2.58 20.01
N HIS A 9 14.84 2.71 19.52
CA HIS A 9 15.37 4.00 19.04
C HIS A 9 14.82 4.39 17.65
N LYS A 10 14.41 3.40 16.84
CA LYS A 10 13.90 3.61 15.48
C LYS A 10 12.37 3.66 15.43
N HIS A 11 11.68 3.16 16.45
CA HIS A 11 10.23 3.02 16.47
C HIS A 11 9.52 4.33 16.16
N ASP A 12 9.81 5.40 16.91
CA ASP A 12 9.12 6.68 16.75
C ASP A 12 9.40 7.31 15.38
N GLN A 13 10.63 7.15 14.88
CA GLN A 13 11.02 7.59 13.54
C GLN A 13 10.28 6.78 12.46
N PHE A 14 10.22 5.46 12.62
CA PHE A 14 9.52 4.57 11.70
C PHE A 14 8.02 4.88 11.68
N LEU A 15 7.40 5.06 12.85
CA LEU A 15 6.00 5.41 13.00
C LEU A 15 5.69 6.74 12.30
N SER A 16 6.44 7.79 12.63
CA SER A 16 6.25 9.12 12.04
C SER A 16 6.47 9.12 10.52
N THR A 17 7.51 8.42 10.04
CA THR A 17 7.80 8.32 8.61
C THR A 17 6.70 7.55 7.88
N SER A 18 6.26 6.42 8.45
CA SER A 18 5.20 5.60 7.87
C SER A 18 3.87 6.34 7.79
N GLN A 19 3.49 7.07 8.84
CA GLN A 19 2.28 7.91 8.85
C GLN A 19 2.34 9.01 7.79
N ALA A 20 3.50 9.68 7.62
CA ALA A 20 3.67 10.70 6.59
C ALA A 20 3.56 10.11 5.17
N LEU A 21 4.11 8.91 4.95
CA LEU A 21 4.03 8.19 3.67
C LEU A 21 2.59 7.71 3.37
N LEU A 22 1.88 7.23 4.39
CA LEU A 22 0.48 6.81 4.28
C LEU A 22 -0.42 8.01 3.97
N TYR A 23 -0.28 9.11 4.70
CA TYR A 23 -1.02 10.35 4.43
C TYR A 23 -0.79 10.84 2.99
N LYS A 24 0.46 10.85 2.53
CA LYS A 24 0.77 11.21 1.14
C LYS A 24 0.19 10.23 0.12
N SER A 25 0.12 8.94 0.45
CA SER A 25 -0.52 7.93 -0.39
C SER A 25 -2.02 8.18 -0.52
N GLU A 26 -2.69 8.58 0.58
CA GLU A 26 -4.11 8.94 0.60
C GLU A 26 -4.40 10.23 -0.18
N GLU A 27 -3.53 11.23 -0.10
CA GLU A 27 -3.61 12.44 -0.94
C GLU A 27 -3.53 12.07 -2.43
N CYS A 28 -2.51 11.28 -2.82
CA CYS A 28 -2.34 10.85 -4.20
C CYS A 28 -3.54 9.99 -4.67
N LEU A 29 -4.15 9.19 -3.78
CA LEU A 29 -5.39 8.47 -4.08
C LEU A 29 -6.60 9.39 -4.28
N SER A 30 -6.75 10.40 -3.43
CA SER A 30 -7.85 11.40 -3.53
C SER A 30 -7.76 12.18 -4.85
N HIS A 31 -6.55 12.46 -5.32
CA HIS A 31 -6.32 13.03 -6.65
C HIS A 31 -6.80 12.09 -7.76
N LEU A 32 -6.49 10.79 -7.67
CA LEU A 32 -6.89 9.80 -8.67
C LEU A 32 -8.40 9.53 -8.70
N GLU A 33 -9.10 9.69 -7.57
CA GLU A 33 -10.56 9.65 -7.52
C GLU A 33 -11.21 10.79 -8.33
N LEU A 34 -10.52 11.93 -8.47
CA LEU A 34 -10.97 13.09 -9.24
C LEU A 34 -10.44 13.08 -10.68
N ILE A 35 -9.22 12.59 -10.87
CA ILE A 35 -8.48 12.57 -12.14
C ILE A 35 -7.88 11.17 -12.35
N PRO A 36 -8.65 10.22 -12.93
CA PRO A 36 -8.26 8.80 -13.01
C PRO A 36 -6.98 8.46 -13.78
N ASN A 37 -6.45 9.40 -14.57
CA ASN A 37 -5.23 9.26 -15.39
C ASN A 37 -4.13 10.25 -14.98
N ASP A 38 -4.16 10.75 -13.75
CA ASP A 38 -3.09 11.60 -13.25
C ASP A 38 -1.81 10.74 -13.06
N GLU A 39 -0.91 10.82 -14.04
CA GLU A 39 0.37 10.10 -14.05
C GLU A 39 1.28 10.53 -12.89
N ASP A 40 1.20 11.80 -12.49
CA ASP A 40 1.98 12.34 -11.37
C ASP A 40 1.46 11.77 -10.04
N ALA A 41 0.14 11.74 -9.84
CA ALA A 41 -0.48 11.13 -8.66
C ALA A 41 -0.23 9.61 -8.62
N THR A 42 -0.30 8.92 -9.76
CA THR A 42 0.02 7.49 -9.85
C THR A 42 1.49 7.23 -9.52
N GLY A 43 2.41 8.01 -10.10
CA GLY A 43 3.85 7.92 -9.84
C GLY A 43 4.20 8.23 -8.39
N CYS A 44 3.54 9.23 -7.80
CA CYS A 44 3.61 9.56 -6.37
C CYS A 44 3.19 8.36 -5.50
N LEU A 45 2.01 7.78 -5.76
CA LEU A 45 1.47 6.66 -4.98
C LEU A 45 2.41 5.45 -5.05
N LEU A 46 2.90 5.09 -6.23
CA LEU A 46 3.85 3.98 -6.39
C LEU A 46 5.18 4.25 -5.69
N THR A 47 5.64 5.49 -5.66
CA THR A 47 6.88 5.87 -4.99
C THR A 47 6.74 5.82 -3.48
N THR A 48 5.65 6.37 -2.94
CA THR A 48 5.37 6.38 -1.50
C THR A 48 5.21 4.97 -0.94
N LEU A 49 4.46 4.09 -1.62
CA LEU A 49 4.34 2.67 -1.26
C LEU A 49 5.69 1.93 -1.27
N ARG A 50 6.54 2.21 -2.27
CA ARG A 50 7.88 1.62 -2.34
C ARG A 50 8.76 2.09 -1.19
N THR A 51 8.71 3.38 -0.86
CA THR A 51 9.44 3.93 0.28
C THR A 51 8.92 3.33 1.59
N LEU A 52 7.61 3.18 1.77
CA LEU A 52 7.04 2.53 2.95
C LEU A 52 7.54 1.09 3.11
N ALA A 53 7.61 0.33 2.00
CA ALA A 53 8.18 -1.01 2.02
C ALA A 53 9.66 -1.02 2.46
N GLN A 54 10.45 -0.06 2.00
CA GLN A 54 11.87 0.06 2.35
C GLN A 54 12.07 0.44 3.81
N GLU A 55 11.28 1.39 4.33
CA GLU A 55 11.30 1.78 5.74
C GLU A 55 10.91 0.59 6.63
N ALA A 56 9.85 -0.14 6.27
CA ALA A 56 9.42 -1.31 7.03
C ALA A 56 10.44 -2.45 7.00
N GLU A 57 11.16 -2.65 5.89
CA GLU A 57 12.24 -3.63 5.80
C GLU A 57 13.47 -3.22 6.64
N ALA A 58 13.79 -1.93 6.69
CA ALA A 58 14.87 -1.40 7.53
C ALA A 58 14.52 -1.43 9.04
N ALA A 59 13.23 -1.38 9.37
CA ALA A 59 12.66 -1.39 10.71
C ALA A 59 12.20 -2.78 11.18
N PRO A 60 12.88 -3.85 10.71
CA PRO A 60 12.38 -5.23 10.60
C PRO A 60 10.87 -5.51 10.82
N VAL A 61 9.97 -4.83 10.10
CA VAL A 61 8.52 -5.09 10.10
C VAL A 61 8.09 -5.80 8.80
N PRO A 62 8.31 -7.11 8.67
CA PRO A 62 8.17 -7.82 7.39
C PRO A 62 6.74 -7.84 6.85
N CYS A 63 5.73 -7.87 7.73
CA CYS A 63 4.31 -7.88 7.34
C CYS A 63 3.95 -6.62 6.53
N ILE A 64 4.31 -5.43 7.04
CA ILE A 64 4.04 -4.15 6.37
C ILE A 64 4.89 -3.99 5.11
N ALA A 65 6.16 -4.41 5.18
CA ALA A 65 7.06 -4.35 4.03
C ALA A 65 6.53 -5.16 2.85
N GLU A 66 6.05 -6.38 3.12
CA GLU A 66 5.54 -7.28 2.10
C GLU A 66 4.20 -6.82 1.54
N PHE A 67 3.27 -6.40 2.40
CA PHE A 67 1.98 -5.88 1.96
C PHE A 67 2.14 -4.64 1.07
N SER A 68 3.02 -3.71 1.45
CA SER A 68 3.35 -2.51 0.65
C SER A 68 3.94 -2.85 -0.71
N ARG A 69 4.83 -3.86 -0.78
CA ARG A 69 5.42 -4.33 -2.06
C ARG A 69 4.36 -4.93 -2.97
N GLN A 70 3.51 -5.83 -2.45
CA GLN A 70 2.48 -6.48 -3.25
C GLN A 70 1.45 -5.48 -3.76
N LEU A 71 1.02 -4.53 -2.92
CA LEU A 71 0.16 -3.43 -3.32
C LEU A 71 0.79 -2.59 -4.45
N CYS A 72 2.05 -2.21 -4.31
CA CYS A 72 2.78 -1.46 -5.33
C CYS A 72 2.90 -2.24 -6.65
N GLN A 73 3.12 -3.55 -6.60
CA GLN A 73 3.24 -4.41 -7.78
C GLN A 73 1.90 -4.56 -8.52
N LEU A 74 0.81 -4.79 -7.79
CA LEU A 74 -0.54 -4.87 -8.35
C LEU A 74 -0.93 -3.56 -9.03
N LEU A 75 -0.69 -2.42 -8.38
CA LEU A 75 -0.97 -1.10 -8.96
C LEU A 75 -0.11 -0.79 -10.18
N LYS A 76 1.18 -1.14 -10.16
CA LYS A 76 2.05 -0.96 -11.31
C LYS A 76 1.62 -1.81 -12.51
N SER A 77 1.05 -2.99 -12.25
CA SER A 77 0.58 -3.90 -13.30
C SER A 77 -0.76 -3.43 -13.89
N GLY A 78 -1.65 -2.86 -13.08
CA GLY A 78 -2.91 -2.28 -13.52
C GLY A 78 -2.80 -0.89 -14.18
N GLY A 79 -1.90 -0.03 -13.67
CA GLY A 79 -1.81 1.39 -14.06
C GLY A 79 -0.94 1.68 -15.30
N GLN A 80 -0.10 0.75 -15.76
CA GLN A 80 0.76 1.00 -16.93
C GLN A 80 0.03 1.00 -18.28
N ALA A 81 -1.26 0.66 -18.32
CA ALA A 81 -2.04 0.61 -19.55
C ALA A 81 -3.46 1.19 -19.43
N ASN A 82 -3.95 1.52 -18.23
CA ASN A 82 -5.35 1.86 -17.99
C ASN A 82 -5.55 2.85 -16.83
N GLU A 83 -6.64 3.63 -16.95
CA GLU A 83 -7.23 4.35 -15.81
C GLU A 83 -7.59 3.35 -14.70
N LEU A 84 -7.26 3.69 -13.46
CA LEU A 84 -7.65 2.89 -12.31
C LEU A 84 -9.17 3.00 -12.11
N SER A 85 -9.86 1.87 -12.07
CA SER A 85 -11.31 1.86 -11.84
C SER A 85 -11.65 2.36 -10.43
N GLN A 86 -12.88 2.84 -10.23
CA GLN A 86 -13.34 3.26 -8.90
C GLN A 86 -13.26 2.12 -7.87
N GLU A 87 -13.50 0.88 -8.28
CA GLU A 87 -13.35 -0.30 -7.42
C GLU A 87 -11.88 -0.55 -7.03
N THR A 88 -10.96 -0.36 -7.98
CA THR A 88 -9.52 -0.42 -7.69
C THR A 88 -9.12 0.65 -6.69
N LEU A 89 -9.54 1.91 -6.90
CA LEU A 89 -9.24 3.02 -5.99
C LEU A 89 -9.80 2.77 -4.58
N LEU A 90 -11.04 2.31 -4.47
CA LEU A 90 -11.65 1.95 -3.19
C LEU A 90 -10.89 0.81 -2.50
N THR A 91 -10.45 -0.19 -3.25
CA THR A 91 -9.70 -1.31 -2.67
C THR A 91 -8.33 -0.84 -2.18
N VAL A 92 -7.64 0.03 -2.93
CA VAL A 92 -6.39 0.67 -2.48
C VAL A 92 -6.62 1.46 -1.20
N LYS A 93 -7.70 2.23 -1.11
CA LYS A 93 -8.07 2.98 0.10
C LYS A 93 -8.15 2.07 1.33
N ASN A 94 -8.81 0.93 1.18
CA ASN A 94 -8.94 -0.04 2.27
C ASN A 94 -7.57 -0.64 2.65
N CYS A 95 -6.68 -0.89 1.67
CA CYS A 95 -5.31 -1.30 1.97
C CYS A 95 -4.54 -0.24 2.76
N LEU A 96 -4.65 1.05 2.38
CA LEU A 96 -3.99 2.15 3.09
C LEU A 96 -4.52 2.29 4.52
N MET A 97 -5.83 2.18 4.70
CA MET A 97 -6.48 2.22 6.02
C MET A 97 -6.00 1.08 6.92
N LEU A 98 -5.98 -0.15 6.39
CA LEU A 98 -5.44 -1.30 7.13
C LEU A 98 -3.98 -1.08 7.51
N MET A 99 -3.13 -0.60 6.60
CA MET A 99 -1.74 -0.29 6.90
C MET A 99 -1.60 0.77 7.99
N SER A 100 -2.44 1.81 7.99
CA SER A 100 -2.45 2.83 9.05
C SER A 100 -2.70 2.20 10.41
N TRP A 101 -3.71 1.34 10.52
CA TRP A 101 -3.98 0.63 11.77
C TRP A 101 -2.86 -0.32 12.16
N GLN A 102 -2.29 -1.06 11.21
CA GLN A 102 -1.19 -1.98 11.48
C GLN A 102 0.07 -1.26 11.98
N VAL A 103 0.40 -0.12 11.37
CA VAL A 103 1.52 0.74 11.81
C VAL A 103 1.30 1.23 13.24
N GLU A 104 0.08 1.62 13.60
CA GLU A 104 -0.27 2.07 14.95
C GLU A 104 -0.29 0.95 16.00
N LEU A 105 -0.58 -0.29 15.58
CA LEU A 105 -0.68 -1.47 16.45
C LEU A 105 0.63 -2.21 16.66
N LEU A 106 1.74 -1.76 16.05
CA LEU A 106 3.05 -2.36 16.28
C LEU A 106 3.44 -2.24 17.75
N ASP A 107 3.93 -3.35 18.32
CA ASP A 107 4.44 -3.34 19.68
C ASP A 107 5.68 -2.40 19.76
N PRO A 108 5.66 -1.34 20.60
CA PRO A 108 6.76 -0.39 20.68
C PRO A 108 8.07 -0.99 21.23
N GLN A 109 7.99 -2.14 21.89
CA GLN A 109 9.12 -2.86 22.49
C GLN A 109 9.70 -3.91 21.55
N THR A 110 8.87 -4.62 20.78
CA THR A 110 9.30 -5.76 19.97
C THR A 110 9.21 -5.53 18.46
N GLY A 111 8.37 -4.59 18.02
CA GLY A 111 8.04 -4.37 16.62
C GLY A 111 7.18 -5.47 16.00
N GLU A 112 6.65 -6.35 16.84
CA GLU A 112 5.74 -7.39 16.41
C GLU A 112 4.34 -6.82 16.21
N LEU A 113 3.68 -7.31 15.16
CA LEU A 113 2.26 -7.11 14.93
C LEU A 113 1.56 -8.43 15.27
N THR A 114 0.84 -8.47 16.39
CA THR A 114 0.07 -9.66 16.80
C THR A 114 -1.28 -9.71 16.11
N MET A 115 -1.28 -9.78 14.78
CA MET A 115 -2.46 -9.97 13.94
C MET A 115 -2.15 -10.99 12.85
N ASP A 116 -3.17 -11.74 12.41
CA ASP A 116 -3.02 -12.55 11.21
C ASP A 116 -3.04 -11.68 9.94
N ASN A 117 -2.60 -12.25 8.82
CA ASN A 117 -2.53 -11.55 7.54
C ASN A 117 -3.76 -11.82 6.66
N ASN A 118 -4.86 -12.39 7.18
CA ASN A 118 -6.00 -12.79 6.35
C ASN A 118 -6.62 -11.58 5.64
N GLU A 119 -6.82 -10.48 6.36
CA GLU A 119 -7.40 -9.26 5.79
C GLU A 119 -6.49 -8.65 4.70
N GLN A 120 -5.16 -8.72 4.86
CA GLN A 120 -4.22 -8.31 3.82
C GLN A 120 -4.39 -9.16 2.56
N LEU A 121 -4.46 -10.48 2.72
CA LEU A 121 -4.61 -11.42 1.61
C LEU A 121 -5.93 -11.18 0.86
N GLU A 122 -7.05 -11.02 1.59
CA GLU A 122 -8.36 -10.73 0.99
C GLU A 122 -8.35 -9.43 0.19
N LEU A 123 -7.71 -8.37 0.71
CA LEU A 123 -7.60 -7.10 0.02
C LEU A 123 -6.71 -7.19 -1.23
N LEU A 124 -5.60 -7.93 -1.18
CA LEU A 124 -4.73 -8.15 -2.34
C LEU A 124 -5.43 -8.98 -3.42
N GLU A 125 -6.16 -10.02 -3.06
CA GLU A 125 -6.95 -10.84 -3.99
C GLU A 125 -8.05 -10.02 -4.66
N LYS A 126 -8.74 -9.18 -3.88
CA LYS A 126 -9.74 -8.24 -4.40
C LYS A 126 -9.11 -7.25 -5.38
N LEU A 127 -7.95 -6.70 -5.05
CA LEU A 127 -7.24 -5.75 -5.91
C LEU A 127 -6.76 -6.39 -7.22
N ALA A 128 -6.22 -7.60 -7.14
CA ALA A 128 -5.81 -8.36 -8.32
C ALA A 128 -7.00 -8.66 -9.25
N SER A 129 -8.16 -8.98 -8.66
CA SER A 129 -9.41 -9.23 -9.39
C SER A 129 -9.92 -7.96 -10.09
N ALA A 130 -9.99 -6.83 -9.37
CA ALA A 130 -10.42 -5.55 -9.92
C ALA A 130 -9.50 -5.05 -11.04
N SER A 131 -8.18 -5.24 -10.87
CA SER A 131 -7.19 -4.88 -11.89
C SER A 131 -7.30 -5.73 -13.15
N SER A 132 -7.66 -7.02 -13.02
CA SER A 132 -7.85 -7.93 -14.15
C SER A 132 -9.15 -7.65 -14.92
N GLN A 133 -10.22 -7.24 -14.25
CA GLN A 133 -11.50 -6.90 -14.88
C GLN A 133 -11.44 -5.62 -15.72
N SER A 134 -10.62 -4.64 -15.30
CA SER A 134 -10.34 -3.43 -16.09
C SER A 134 -9.71 -3.76 -17.45
N ALA A 135 -8.91 -4.83 -17.54
CA ALA A 135 -8.32 -5.29 -18.80
C ALA A 135 -9.33 -5.99 -19.73
N LEU A 136 -10.24 -6.81 -19.18
CA LEU A 136 -11.19 -7.62 -19.97
C LEU A 136 -12.36 -6.82 -20.56
N THR A 137 -12.84 -5.79 -19.86
CA THR A 137 -14.00 -4.98 -20.29
C THR A 137 -13.73 -4.12 -21.52
N LYS A 138 -12.48 -3.76 -21.79
CA LYS A 138 -12.09 -3.00 -22.98
C LYS A 138 -12.00 -3.86 -24.25
N ASP A 139 -11.59 -5.14 -24.16
CA ASP A 139 -11.56 -6.05 -25.34
C ASP A 139 -12.98 -6.31 -25.87
N ALA A 140 -13.99 -6.34 -24.99
CA ALA A 140 -15.39 -6.53 -25.36
C ALA A 140 -16.04 -5.28 -25.97
N THR A 141 -15.51 -4.08 -25.70
CA THR A 141 -16.08 -2.81 -26.19
C THR A 141 -15.40 -2.34 -27.50
N GLN A 142 -14.29 -2.96 -27.89
CA GLN A 142 -13.57 -2.69 -29.16
C GLN A 142 -13.89 -3.70 -30.29
N ARG A 143 -14.94 -4.52 -30.16
CA ARG A 143 -15.39 -5.46 -31.20
C ARG A 143 -16.72 -5.10 -31.82
#